data_AF-A0AAN8INA5-F1
#
_entry.id   AF-A0AAN8INA5-F1
#
_cell.length_a   1.000
_cell.length_b   1.000
_cell.length_c   1.000
_cell.angle_alpha   90.00
_cell.angle_beta   90.00
_cell.angle_gamma   90.00
#
_symmetry.space_group_name_H-M   'P 1'
#
loop_
_entity.id
_entity.type
_entity.pdbx_description
1 polymer ?
#
loop_
_entity_poly.entity_id
_entity_poly.type
_entity_poly.pdbx_seq_one_letter_code
_entity_poly.pdbx_strand_id
1 'polypeptide(L)'
;MLRSVQLLQDMNFDLFGSKGTADYFQSNKIHMIAVDWPFEEGASDDKMAAGTRSVAEFFENKEFHLVINLPIRGSGAYRVSAY
;
A
#
# COMPACT_ATOMS: atom_id res chain seq x y z
N MET A 1 -10.18 2.06 8.98
CA MET A 1 -9.70 1.21 7.88
C MET A 1 -9.72 -0.28 8.20
N LEU A 2 -9.40 -0.72 9.42
CA LEU A 2 -9.28 -2.15 9.76
C LEU A 2 -10.46 -3.03 9.31
N ARG A 3 -11.70 -2.63 9.63
CA ARG A 3 -12.89 -3.40 9.23
C ARG A 3 -13.06 -3.52 7.71
N SER A 4 -12.73 -2.46 6.97
CA SER A 4 -12.83 -2.44 5.50
C SER A 4 -11.81 -3.39 4.86
N VAL A 5 -10.59 -3.42 5.38
CA VAL A 5 -9.54 -4.34 4.90
C VAL A 5 -9.89 -5.79 5.24
N GLN A 6 -10.45 -6.03 6.43
CA GLN A 6 -10.96 -7.36 6.80
C GLN A 6 -12.06 -7.83 5.83
N LEU A 7 -13.01 -6.96 5.48
CA LEU A 7 -14.06 -7.29 4.52
C LEU A 7 -13.47 -7.67 3.15
N LEU A 8 -12.44 -6.97 2.67
CA LEU A 8 -11.78 -7.32 1.41
C LEU A 8 -11.12 -8.71 1.48
N GLN A 9 -10.51 -9.07 2.61
CA GLN A 9 -10.00 -10.43 2.81
C GLN A 9 -11.13 -11.47 2.83
N ASP A 10 -12.24 -11.17 3.50
CA ASP A 10 -13.43 -12.06 3.56
C ASP A 10 -14.06 -12.24 2.16
N MET A 11 -13.83 -11.30 1.24
CA MET A 11 -14.23 -11.36 -0.17
C MET A 11 -13.19 -12.06 -1.07
N ASN A 12 -12.15 -12.68 -0.49
CA ASN A 12 -11.08 -13.39 -1.20
C ASN A 12 -10.23 -12.51 -2.14
N PHE A 13 -10.05 -11.23 -1.82
CA PHE A 13 -9.04 -10.41 -2.50
C PHE A 13 -7.63 -10.69 -1.96
N ASP A 14 -6.66 -10.79 -2.86
CA ASP A 14 -5.25 -10.73 -2.48
C ASP A 14 -4.88 -9.31 -2.09
N LEU A 15 -4.46 -9.14 -0.83
CA LEU A 15 -4.16 -7.84 -0.25
C LEU A 15 -2.67 -7.55 -0.31
N PHE A 16 -2.33 -6.35 -0.79
CA PHE A 16 -0.96 -5.86 -0.88
C PHE A 16 -0.84 -4.52 -0.16
N GLY A 17 0.29 -4.27 0.47
CA GLY A 17 0.56 -3.01 1.16
C GLY A 17 2.06 -2.76 1.35
N SER A 18 2.42 -1.51 1.63
CA SER A 18 3.80 -1.18 2.01
C SER A 18 4.20 -1.94 3.27
N LYS A 19 5.50 -2.15 3.48
CA LYS A 19 6.05 -2.94 4.61
C LYS A 19 5.38 -2.63 5.96
N GLY A 20 5.36 -1.37 6.38
CA GLY A 20 4.74 -0.97 7.66
C GLY A 20 3.22 -1.16 7.70
N THR A 21 2.55 -1.00 6.56
CA THR A 21 1.10 -1.25 6.44
C THR A 21 0.79 -2.74 6.57
N ALA A 22 1.57 -3.59 5.89
CA ALA A 22 1.45 -5.04 5.95
C ALA A 22 1.68 -5.55 7.37
N ASP A 23 2.74 -5.09 8.04
CA ASP A 23 3.06 -5.47 9.42
C ASP A 23 1.89 -5.14 10.39
N TYR A 24 1.31 -3.94 10.26
CA TYR A 24 0.16 -3.53 11.07
C TYR A 24 -1.05 -4.46 10.86
N PHE A 25 -1.41 -4.75 9.61
CA PHE A 25 -2.58 -5.60 9.33
C PHE A 25 -2.36 -7.08 9.68
N GLN A 26 -1.16 -7.60 9.46
CA GLN A 26 -0.80 -8.97 9.88
C GLN A 26 -0.89 -9.14 11.40
N SER A 27 -0.46 -8.14 12.19
CA SER A 27 -0.63 -8.17 13.66
C SER A 27 -2.10 -8.24 14.10
N ASN A 28 -3.03 -7.82 13.23
CA ASN A 28 -4.48 -7.89 13.40
C ASN A 28 -5.11 -9.13 12.72
N LYS A 29 -4.31 -10.14 12.39
CA LYS A 29 -4.75 -11.40 11.74
C LYS A 29 -5.32 -11.23 10.32
N ILE A 30 -4.88 -10.17 9.63
CA ILE A 30 -5.22 -9.94 8.23
C ILE A 30 -4.02 -10.32 7.36
N HIS A 31 -4.22 -11.25 6.43
CA HIS A 31 -3.18 -11.69 5.50
C HIS A 31 -2.95 -10.60 4.46
N MET A 32 -1.74 -10.03 4.44
CA MET A 32 -1.36 -8.98 3.52
C MET A 32 0.08 -9.21 3.06
N ILE A 33 0.33 -9.10 1.75
CA ILE A 33 1.65 -9.25 1.14
C ILE A 33 2.36 -7.89 1.19
N ALA A 34 3.56 -7.87 1.77
CA ALA A 34 4.40 -6.69 1.77
C ALA A 34 5.00 -6.47 0.37
N VAL A 35 4.79 -5.29 -0.19
CA VAL A 35 5.36 -4.86 -1.47
C VAL A 35 6.21 -3.61 -1.28
N ASP A 36 7.27 -3.50 -2.08
CA ASP A 36 8.12 -2.32 -2.07
C ASP A 36 7.54 -1.25 -3.00
N TRP A 37 7.10 -0.13 -2.43
CA TRP A 37 6.43 0.94 -3.17
C TRP A 37 7.46 2.05 -3.46
N PRO A 38 7.93 2.21 -4.71
CA PRO A 38 9.09 3.03 -5.03
C PRO A 38 8.79 4.54 -5.10
N PHE A 39 7.74 5.04 -4.43
CA PHE A 39 7.45 6.47 -4.50
C PHE A 39 8.41 7.24 -3.60
N GLU A 40 9.26 8.02 -4.28
CA GLU A 40 10.24 9.00 -3.80
C GLU A 40 10.12 9.34 -2.31
N GLU A 41 10.96 8.69 -1.51
CA GLU A 41 11.37 9.24 -0.23
C GLU A 41 12.36 10.37 -0.54
N GLY A 42 11.83 11.58 -0.71
CA GLY A 42 12.62 12.78 -0.49
C GLY A 42 13.15 12.73 0.94
N ALA A 43 14.42 12.33 1.06
CA ALA A 43 15.25 12.18 2.27
C ALA A 43 15.48 10.74 2.75
N SER A 44 16.49 10.12 2.13
CA SER A 44 17.56 9.35 2.79
C SER A 44 17.14 8.19 3.70
N ASP A 45 17.19 6.95 3.20
CA ASP A 45 18.25 6.00 3.59
C ASP A 45 18.32 4.81 2.60
N ASP A 46 19.44 4.74 1.89
CA ASP A 46 19.78 3.78 0.83
C ASP A 46 20.05 2.36 1.36
N LYS A 47 19.22 1.77 2.24
CA LYS A 47 19.56 0.43 2.79
C LYS A 47 18.37 -0.43 3.17
N MET A 48 17.56 -0.94 2.23
CA MET A 48 16.80 -2.19 2.48
C MET A 48 16.15 -2.90 1.25
N ALA A 49 16.67 -2.76 0.03
CA ALA A 49 16.05 -3.39 -1.15
C ALA A 49 16.68 -4.75 -1.55
N ALA A 50 16.61 -5.74 -0.66
CA ALA A 50 17.05 -7.11 -0.98
C ALA A 50 15.99 -8.14 -0.57
N GLY A 51 14.88 -8.22 -1.33
CA GLY A 51 13.97 -9.36 -1.21
C GLY A 51 12.49 -9.14 -1.50
N THR A 52 12.03 -7.90 -1.66
CA THR A 52 10.61 -7.59 -1.91
C THR A 52 10.40 -7.14 -3.36
N ARG A 53 9.41 -7.72 -4.03
CA ARG A 53 9.05 -7.38 -5.42
C ARG A 53 8.54 -5.94 -5.49
N SER A 54 9.02 -5.18 -6.48
CA SER A 54 8.68 -3.76 -6.62
C SER A 54 7.26 -3.58 -7.16
N VAL A 55 6.55 -2.55 -6.69
CA VAL A 55 5.19 -2.23 -7.14
C VAL A 55 5.12 -1.90 -8.64
N ALA A 56 6.19 -1.35 -9.20
CA ALA A 56 6.29 -1.07 -10.63
C ALA A 56 6.10 -2.34 -11.48
N GLU A 57 6.72 -3.46 -11.07
CA GLU A 57 6.56 -4.76 -11.75
C GLU A 57 5.12 -5.27 -11.72
N PHE A 58 4.38 -5.06 -10.63
CA PHE A 58 2.98 -5.47 -10.54
C PHE A 58 2.07 -4.64 -11.47
N PHE A 59 2.38 -3.35 -11.65
CA PHE A 59 1.64 -2.50 -12.59
C PHE A 59 1.93 -2.86 -14.05
N GLU A 60 3.18 -3.15 -14.39
CA GLU A 60 3.56 -3.59 -15.74
C GLU A 60 2.86 -4.90 -16.12
N ASN A 61 2.72 -5.83 -15.16
CA ASN A 61 2.03 -7.10 -15.37
C ASN A 61 0.49 -7.01 -15.24
N LYS A 62 -0.08 -5.82 -14.97
CA LYS A 62 -1.52 -5.60 -14.70
C LYS A 62 -2.08 -6.50 -13.60
N GLU A 63 -1.27 -6.82 -12.59
CA GLU A 63 -1.66 -7.73 -11.50
C GLU A 63 -2.57 -7.05 -10.46
N PHE A 64 -2.64 -5.71 -10.44
CA PHE A 64 -3.55 -4.97 -9.58
C PHE A 64 -4.87 -4.61 -10.28
N HIS A 65 -5.96 -5.15 -9.73
CA HIS A 65 -7.32 -4.83 -10.16
C HIS A 65 -7.88 -3.57 -9.49
N LEU A 66 -7.41 -3.24 -8.29
CA LEU A 66 -7.89 -2.13 -7.47
C LEU A 66 -6.75 -1.56 -6.64
N VAL A 67 -6.62 -0.23 -6.65
CA VAL A 67 -5.67 0.50 -5.79
C VAL A 67 -6.44 1.46 -4.90
N ILE A 68 -6.21 1.39 -3.59
CA ILE A 68 -6.81 2.27 -2.59
C ILE A 68 -5.72 3.17 -2.02
N ASN A 69 -5.69 4.44 -2.43
CA ASN A 69 -4.77 5.45 -1.91
C ASN A 69 -5.56 6.53 -1.16
N LEU A 70 -5.48 6.51 0.18
CA LEU A 70 -6.17 7.47 1.03
C LEU A 70 -5.18 8.51 1.57
N PRO A 71 -5.53 9.81 1.58
CA PRO A 71 -4.68 10.82 2.18
C PRO A 71 -4.56 10.60 3.70
N ILE A 72 -3.34 10.71 4.22
CA ILE A 72 -3.10 10.73 5.66
C ILE A 72 -3.64 12.06 6.19
N ARG A 73 -4.61 12.00 7.10
CA ARG A 73 -5.21 13.19 7.73
C ARG A 73 -4.14 13.93 8.52
N GLY A 74 -3.58 14.97 7.91
CA GLY A 74 -2.49 15.79 8.47
C GLY A 74 -1.88 16.75 7.44
N SER A 75 -1.84 16.34 6.17
CA SER A 75 -1.56 17.24 5.04
C SER A 75 -2.89 17.62 4.39
N GLY A 76 -3.19 18.92 4.29
CA GLY A 76 -4.46 19.42 3.77
C GLY A 76 -4.78 18.81 2.40
N ALA A 77 -6.00 18.30 2.24
CA ALA A 77 -6.47 17.83 0.95
C ALA A 77 -6.58 19.03 0.00
N TYR A 78 -5.59 19.25 -0.86
CA TYR A 78 -5.70 20.21 -1.95
C TYR A 78 -6.64 19.61 -3.00
N ARG A 79 -7.86 20.12 -3.07
CA ARG A 79 -8.81 19.73 -4.12
C ARG A 79 -8.33 20.41 -5.40
N VAL A 80 -7.93 19.61 -6.40
CA VAL A 80 -7.48 20.11 -7.71
C VAL A 80 -8.61 20.83 -8.47
N SER A 81 -9.86 20.72 -8.00
CA SER A 81 -11.04 21.42 -8.55
C SER A 81 -11.22 22.86 -8.05
N ALA A 82 -10.21 23.47 -7.41
CA ALA A 82 -10.25 24.86 -6.95
C ALA A 82 -9.52 25.79 -7.93
N TYR A 83 -10.02 25.87 -9.17
CA TYR A 83 -9.69 26.90 -10.16
C TYR A 83 -10.94 27.22 -10.99
#